data_AF-A0A9P6QIR2-F1
#
_entry.id   AF-A0A9P6QIR2-F1
#
_cell.length_a   1.000
_cell.length_b   1.000
_cell.length_c   1.000
_cell.angle_alpha   90.00
_cell.angle_beta   90.00
_cell.angle_gamma   90.00
#
_symmetry.space_group_name_H-M   'P 1'
#
loop_
_entity.id
_entity.type
_entity.pdbx_description
1 polymer ?
#
loop_
_entity_poly.entity_id
_entity_poly.type
_entity_poly.pdbx_seq_one_letter_code
_entity_poly.pdbx_strand_id
1 'polypeptide(L)'
;MNTQNDPWDLGDAKRLRSTEELKEGAFCEYVCEVLQAMPIQYGKSRVLVVTDYTENPHLPYFNHHKATTPQGRRSLRVSLWDDHAFLSTDLGVEQGHLLLLKNVVPKYPRMSQIIEVVMHGTRSYQRVKPKRSVVILDEQHQLVRELLK
;
A
#
# COMPACT_ATOMS: atom_id res chain seq x y z
N MET A 1 20.07 25.06 -20.67
CA MET A 1 19.51 24.93 -19.31
C MET A 1 19.27 23.45 -19.07
N ASN A 2 20.09 22.83 -18.21
CA ASN A 2 19.96 21.42 -17.85
C ASN A 2 18.79 21.28 -16.86
N THR A 3 17.68 20.70 -17.30
CA THR A 3 16.66 20.20 -16.39
C THR A 3 17.25 18.99 -15.68
N GLN A 4 17.73 19.19 -14.45
CA GLN A 4 17.97 18.09 -13.51
C GLN A 4 16.65 17.32 -13.41
N ASN A 5 16.63 16.10 -13.95
CA ASN A 5 15.55 15.15 -13.71
C ASN A 5 15.45 14.99 -12.20
N ASP A 6 14.29 15.37 -11.66
CA ASP A 6 13.97 15.09 -10.28
C ASP A 6 14.12 13.56 -10.07
N PRO A 7 14.94 13.07 -9.12
CA PRO A 7 14.99 11.64 -8.82
C PRO A 7 13.65 11.09 -8.28
N TRP A 8 12.67 11.96 -8.04
CA TRP A 8 11.29 11.66 -7.71
C TRP A 8 10.34 11.79 -8.90
N ASP A 9 10.85 11.99 -10.13
CA ASP A 9 10.08 11.98 -11.36
C ASP A 9 9.13 10.78 -11.34
N LEU A 10 7.85 11.07 -11.13
CA LEU A 10 6.72 10.15 -11.01
C LEU A 10 6.39 9.58 -12.40
N GLY A 11 7.42 9.20 -13.16
CA GLY A 11 7.43 8.91 -14.59
C GLY A 11 6.53 7.78 -15.05
N ASP A 12 5.68 7.22 -14.19
CA ASP A 12 4.55 6.38 -14.61
C ASP A 12 3.37 6.46 -13.61
N ALA A 13 2.64 7.58 -13.61
CA ALA A 13 1.22 7.57 -13.23
C ALA A 13 0.42 6.46 -13.98
N LYS A 14 0.96 5.92 -15.08
CA LYS A 14 0.44 4.78 -15.85
C LYS A 14 0.18 3.51 -15.01
N ARG A 15 0.82 3.37 -13.85
CA ARG A 15 0.69 2.17 -12.99
C ARG A 15 -0.08 2.40 -11.71
N LEU A 16 -0.60 3.61 -11.47
CA LEU A 16 -1.54 3.84 -10.37
C LEU A 16 -2.79 2.99 -10.61
N ARG A 17 -3.21 2.25 -9.59
CA ARG A 17 -4.42 1.43 -9.62
C ARG A 17 -5.27 1.76 -8.40
N SER A 18 -6.58 1.79 -8.59
CA SER A 18 -7.54 1.72 -7.50
C SER A 18 -7.72 0.28 -7.00
N THR A 19 -8.41 0.09 -5.88
CA THR A 19 -8.76 -1.22 -5.31
C THR A 19 -9.53 -2.05 -6.33
N GLU A 20 -10.51 -1.46 -7.01
CA GLU A 20 -11.30 -2.11 -8.07
C GLU A 20 -10.43 -2.59 -9.25
N GLU A 21 -9.30 -1.93 -9.52
CA GLU A 21 -8.40 -2.24 -10.63
C GLU A 21 -7.25 -3.20 -10.26
N LEU A 22 -7.14 -3.61 -8.99
CA LEU A 22 -6.08 -4.53 -8.56
C LEU A 22 -6.19 -5.87 -9.27
N LYS A 23 -5.09 -6.27 -9.92
CA LYS A 23 -4.95 -7.55 -10.62
C LYS A 23 -3.77 -8.31 -10.05
N GLU A 24 -3.94 -9.63 -9.91
CA GLU A 24 -2.86 -10.50 -9.46
C GLU A 24 -1.64 -10.40 -10.38
N GLY A 25 -0.45 -10.39 -9.78
CA GLY A 25 0.82 -10.53 -10.49
C GLY A 25 1.27 -9.28 -11.25
N ALA A 26 0.41 -8.25 -11.36
CA ALA A 26 0.76 -6.98 -11.97
C ALA A 26 1.42 -6.06 -10.93
N PHE A 27 2.53 -5.43 -11.32
CA PHE A 27 3.13 -4.36 -10.52
C PHE A 27 2.30 -3.09 -10.66
N CYS A 28 1.94 -2.47 -9.54
CA CYS A 28 1.23 -1.20 -9.51
C CYS A 28 1.74 -0.25 -8.41
N GLU A 29 1.37 1.00 -8.57
CA GLU A 29 1.38 2.01 -7.51
C GLU A 29 -0.01 2.05 -6.90
N TYR A 30 -0.11 2.25 -5.59
CA TYR A 30 -1.40 2.23 -4.89
C TYR A 30 -1.44 3.33 -3.83
N VAL A 31 -2.45 4.21 -3.93
CA VAL A 31 -2.68 5.33 -3.00
C VAL A 31 -3.82 4.96 -2.08
N CYS A 32 -3.63 5.11 -0.77
CA CYS A 32 -4.62 4.64 0.19
C CYS A 32 -4.54 5.36 1.54
N GLU A 33 -5.61 5.26 2.31
CA GLU A 33 -5.64 5.62 3.74
C GLU A 33 -5.43 4.38 4.61
N VAL A 34 -4.68 4.52 5.69
CA VAL A 34 -4.51 3.47 6.70
C VAL A 34 -5.71 3.44 7.63
N LEU A 35 -6.50 2.36 7.56
CA LEU A 35 -7.60 2.10 8.49
C LEU A 35 -7.11 1.49 9.80
N GLN A 36 -6.05 0.67 9.73
CA GLN A 36 -5.44 0.06 10.90
C GLN A 36 -3.98 -0.26 10.63
N ALA A 37 -3.10 0.08 11.58
CA ALA A 37 -1.71 -0.33 11.57
C ALA A 37 -1.45 -1.28 12.75
N MET A 38 -1.23 -2.56 12.48
CA MET A 38 -0.92 -3.55 13.52
C MET A 38 0.53 -3.41 13.98
N PRO A 39 0.86 -3.78 15.24
CA PRO A 39 2.25 -3.83 15.69
C PRO A 39 3.05 -4.89 14.93
N ILE A 40 4.38 -4.81 15.00
CA ILE A 40 5.25 -5.84 14.41
C ILE A 40 4.97 -7.19 15.09
N GLN A 41 4.65 -8.20 14.28
CA GLN A 41 4.45 -9.58 14.69
C GLN A 41 5.70 -10.41 14.40
N TYR A 42 6.00 -11.34 15.31
CA TYR A 42 7.14 -12.28 15.21
C TYR A 42 8.49 -11.61 14.90
N GLY A 43 8.64 -10.35 15.29
CA GLY A 43 9.84 -9.54 15.09
C GLY A 43 10.21 -9.25 13.64
N LYS A 44 9.32 -9.51 12.66
CA LYS A 44 9.69 -9.46 11.23
C LYS A 44 8.61 -8.94 10.30
N SER A 45 7.34 -8.92 10.69
CA SER A 45 6.26 -8.48 9.80
C SER A 45 5.33 -7.51 10.46
N ARG A 46 4.75 -6.61 9.67
CA ARG A 46 3.73 -5.66 10.09
C ARG A 46 2.57 -5.73 9.11
N VAL A 47 1.35 -5.67 9.61
CA VAL A 47 0.15 -5.69 8.76
C VAL A 47 -0.52 -4.32 8.82
N LEU A 48 -0.81 -3.77 7.64
CA LEU A 48 -1.66 -2.61 7.46
C LEU A 48 -2.99 -3.06 6.84
N VAL A 49 -4.09 -2.50 7.33
CA VAL A 49 -5.39 -2.51 6.64
C VAL A 49 -5.57 -1.14 6.05
N VAL A 50 -5.72 -1.08 4.73
CA VAL A 50 -5.76 0.18 3.98
C VAL A 50 -6.96 0.21 3.05
N THR A 51 -7.39 1.39 2.62
CA THR A 51 -8.50 1.55 1.67
C THR A 51 -8.25 2.72 0.75
N ASP A 52 -8.74 2.61 -0.48
CA ASP A 52 -8.94 3.76 -1.36
C ASP A 52 -10.43 4.08 -1.57
N TYR A 53 -11.29 3.50 -0.73
CA TYR A 53 -12.75 3.58 -0.76
C TYR A 53 -13.47 2.91 -1.94
N THR A 54 -12.76 2.37 -2.93
CA THR A 54 -13.34 1.59 -4.03
C THR A 54 -13.51 0.10 -3.67
N GLU A 55 -14.36 -0.63 -4.38
CA GLU A 55 -14.74 -2.00 -4.03
C GLU A 55 -14.10 -3.03 -4.96
N ASN A 56 -13.63 -4.15 -4.41
CA ASN A 56 -13.13 -5.26 -5.21
C ASN A 56 -13.75 -6.57 -4.69
N PRO A 57 -14.43 -7.37 -5.55
CA PRO A 57 -15.08 -8.61 -5.14
C PRO A 57 -14.10 -9.64 -4.57
N HIS A 58 -12.81 -9.50 -4.81
CA HIS A 58 -11.77 -10.38 -4.29
C HIS A 58 -11.18 -9.89 -2.97
N LEU A 59 -11.69 -8.83 -2.35
CA LEU A 59 -11.25 -8.43 -1.01
C LEU A 59 -12.02 -9.15 0.10
N PRO A 60 -11.45 -9.23 1.32
CA PRO A 60 -12.20 -9.68 2.48
C PRO A 60 -13.40 -8.76 2.71
N TYR A 61 -14.52 -9.33 3.14
CA TYR A 61 -15.64 -8.54 3.63
C TYR A 61 -15.33 -8.07 5.05
N PHE A 62 -15.22 -6.75 5.24
CA PHE A 62 -15.09 -6.17 6.57
C PHE A 62 -16.41 -5.61 7.05
N ASN A 63 -16.82 -6.03 8.24
CA ASN A 63 -17.91 -5.41 9.00
C ASN A 63 -17.29 -4.60 10.14
N HIS A 64 -16.97 -3.34 9.88
CA HIS A 64 -16.36 -2.48 10.89
C HIS A 64 -17.45 -1.90 11.81
N HIS A 65 -17.23 -1.88 13.12
CA HIS A 65 -18.20 -1.25 14.03
C HIS A 65 -18.13 0.28 14.04
N LYS A 66 -17.05 0.86 13.50
CA LYS A 66 -16.87 2.32 13.41
C LYS A 66 -17.53 2.86 12.15
N ALA A 67 -18.39 3.87 12.30
CA ALA A 67 -19.10 4.51 11.19
C ALA A 67 -18.17 5.14 10.14
N THR A 68 -16.95 5.54 10.54
CA THR A 68 -15.96 6.19 9.67
C THR A 68 -15.12 5.21 8.86
N THR A 69 -15.26 3.90 9.08
CA THR A 69 -14.48 2.88 8.36
C THR A 69 -15.36 2.23 7.29
N PRO A 70 -14.90 2.13 6.03
CA PRO A 70 -15.72 1.61 4.93
C PRO A 70 -16.13 0.16 5.17
N GLN A 71 -17.42 -0.12 5.03
CA GLN A 71 -17.96 -1.48 5.11
C GLN A 71 -17.76 -2.23 3.80
N GLY A 72 -17.79 -3.56 3.87
CA GLY A 72 -17.78 -4.43 2.69
C GLY A 72 -16.38 -4.76 2.21
N ARG A 73 -16.23 -4.92 0.88
CA ARG A 73 -15.00 -5.41 0.25
C ARG A 73 -14.15 -4.25 -0.29
N ARG A 74 -13.83 -3.30 0.59
CA ARG A 74 -13.12 -2.05 0.28
C ARG A 74 -11.78 -1.87 0.98
N SER A 75 -11.42 -2.82 1.84
CA SER A 75 -10.21 -2.76 2.65
C SER A 75 -9.23 -3.83 2.20
N LEU A 76 -8.02 -3.43 1.87
CA LEU A 76 -6.92 -4.27 1.44
C LEU A 76 -5.99 -4.56 2.62
N ARG A 77 -5.60 -5.83 2.75
CA ARG A 77 -4.53 -6.22 3.67
C ARG A 77 -3.18 -6.09 2.98
N VAL A 78 -2.27 -5.34 3.60
CA VAL A 78 -0.89 -5.16 3.17
C VAL A 78 0.05 -5.73 4.23
N SER A 79 0.77 -6.79 3.89
CA SER A 79 1.76 -7.41 4.76
C SER A 79 3.16 -6.90 4.41
N LEU A 80 3.75 -6.11 5.29
CA LEU A 80 5.12 -5.62 5.22
C LEU A 80 6.04 -6.61 5.94
N TRP A 81 7.16 -6.96 5.35
CA TRP A 81 8.15 -7.87 5.93
C TRP A 81 9.54 -7.24 5.94
N ASP A 82 10.36 -7.68 6.89
CA ASP A 82 11.76 -7.32 7.05
C ASP A 82 11.90 -5.78 7.08
N ASP A 83 12.80 -5.21 6.27
CA ASP A 83 13.07 -3.78 6.20
C ASP A 83 11.82 -2.91 5.99
N HIS A 84 10.80 -3.41 5.28
CA HIS A 84 9.57 -2.63 5.07
C HIS A 84 8.72 -2.52 6.34
N ALA A 85 8.73 -3.56 7.20
CA ALA A 85 8.04 -3.52 8.47
C ALA A 85 8.69 -2.50 9.41
N PHE A 86 10.03 -2.54 9.52
CA PHE A 86 10.81 -1.59 10.32
C PHE A 86 10.68 -0.16 9.78
N LEU A 87 10.90 0.05 8.48
CA LEU A 87 10.77 1.37 7.86
C LEU A 87 9.39 1.99 8.09
N SER A 88 8.31 1.22 7.96
CA SER A 88 6.95 1.75 8.23
C SER A 88 6.77 2.17 9.69
N THR A 89 7.47 1.51 10.61
CA THR A 89 7.43 1.82 12.04
C THR A 89 8.26 3.07 12.32
N ASP A 90 9.46 3.16 11.76
CA ASP A 90 10.36 4.31 11.88
C ASP A 90 9.75 5.59 11.26
N LEU A 91 9.00 5.44 10.17
CA LEU A 91 8.21 6.54 9.56
C LEU A 91 6.99 6.95 10.40
N GLY A 92 6.64 6.20 11.45
CA GLY A 92 5.46 6.47 12.26
C GLY A 92 4.14 6.22 11.53
N VAL A 93 4.07 5.23 10.63
CA VAL A 93 2.81 4.91 9.93
C VAL A 93 1.74 4.47 10.93
N GLU A 94 0.63 5.19 11.00
CA GLU A 94 -0.50 4.96 11.90
C GLU A 94 -1.85 5.09 11.19
N GLN A 95 -2.95 4.82 11.90
CA GLN A 95 -4.30 5.00 11.38
C GLN A 95 -4.53 6.46 10.95
N GLY A 96 -5.17 6.66 9.81
CA GLY A 96 -5.46 7.97 9.22
C GLY A 96 -4.36 8.51 8.31
N HIS A 97 -3.17 7.91 8.31
CA HIS A 97 -2.13 8.31 7.36
C HIS A 97 -2.50 7.93 5.92
N LEU A 98 -2.17 8.84 5.01
CA LEU A 98 -2.30 8.66 3.57
C LEU A 98 -0.98 8.15 3.02
N LEU A 99 -1.00 7.05 2.30
CA LEU A 99 0.18 6.37 1.81
C LEU A 99 0.17 6.29 0.29
N LEU A 100 1.37 6.35 -0.29
CA LEU A 100 1.69 5.82 -1.60
C LEU A 100 2.54 4.56 -1.42
N LEU A 101 2.00 3.43 -1.80
CA LEU A 101 2.70 2.15 -1.88
C LEU A 101 3.25 1.97 -3.29
N LYS A 102 4.58 2.01 -3.42
CA LYS A 102 5.23 1.93 -4.73
C LYS A 102 5.56 0.50 -5.14
N ASN A 103 5.28 0.19 -6.41
CA ASN A 103 5.65 -1.05 -7.10
C ASN A 103 5.24 -2.32 -6.32
N VAL A 104 4.04 -2.30 -5.78
CA VAL A 104 3.44 -3.42 -5.08
C VAL A 104 2.90 -4.45 -6.06
N VAL A 105 2.74 -5.69 -5.60
CA VAL A 105 2.18 -6.79 -6.41
C VAL A 105 1.05 -7.43 -5.60
N PRO A 106 -0.21 -7.26 -6.03
CA PRO A 106 -1.33 -8.01 -5.49
C PRO A 106 -1.20 -9.50 -5.82
N LYS A 107 -1.61 -10.37 -4.90
CA LYS A 107 -1.53 -11.82 -5.03
C LYS A 107 -2.73 -12.50 -4.40
N TYR A 108 -3.07 -13.70 -4.90
CA TYR A 108 -3.89 -14.65 -4.17
C TYR A 108 -2.98 -15.60 -3.39
N PRO A 109 -3.04 -15.62 -2.05
CA PRO A 109 -2.38 -16.67 -1.28
C PRO A 109 -2.90 -18.04 -1.75
N ARG A 110 -2.04 -19.06 -1.78
CA ARG A 110 -2.34 -20.38 -2.40
C ARG A 110 -3.63 -21.09 -1.93
N MET A 111 -4.20 -20.69 -0.80
CA MET A 111 -5.43 -21.25 -0.22
C MET A 111 -6.53 -20.21 0.01
N SER A 112 -6.34 -19.01 -0.52
CA SER A 112 -7.18 -17.86 -0.26
C SER A 112 -7.76 -17.37 -1.58
N GLN A 113 -9.08 -17.16 -1.60
CA GLN A 113 -9.76 -16.47 -2.69
C GLN A 113 -9.74 -14.95 -2.52
N ILE A 114 -9.02 -14.44 -1.51
CA ILE A 114 -8.87 -13.00 -1.28
C ILE A 114 -7.51 -12.48 -1.76
N ILE A 115 -7.54 -11.31 -2.38
CA ILE A 115 -6.37 -10.57 -2.83
C ILE A 115 -5.70 -9.89 -1.63
N GLU A 116 -4.37 -9.99 -1.59
CA GLU A 116 -3.54 -9.26 -0.62
C GLU A 116 -2.30 -8.68 -1.30
N VAL A 117 -1.66 -7.73 -0.64
CA VAL A 117 -0.35 -7.21 -1.05
C VAL A 117 0.69 -7.64 -0.03
N VAL A 118 1.82 -8.16 -0.51
CA VAL A 118 2.95 -8.56 0.34
C VAL A 118 4.23 -7.89 -0.12
N MET A 119 4.83 -7.10 0.77
CA MET A 119 6.10 -6.40 0.55
C MET A 119 7.21 -7.08 1.33
N HIS A 120 7.92 -8.01 0.69
CA HIS A 120 9.12 -8.63 1.25
C HIS A 120 10.33 -7.71 1.17
N GLY A 121 11.19 -7.77 2.19
CA GLY A 121 12.49 -7.12 2.16
C GLY A 121 13.36 -7.61 1.00
N THR A 122 14.35 -6.81 0.65
CA THR A 122 15.26 -7.18 -0.43
C THR A 122 16.23 -8.22 0.11
N ARG A 123 16.14 -9.47 -0.40
CA ARG A 123 17.16 -10.49 -0.11
C ARG A 123 18.51 -9.95 -0.62
N SER A 124 19.40 -9.66 0.32
CA SER A 124 20.73 -9.11 0.12
C SER A 124 21.50 -9.85 -0.99
N TYR A 125 21.62 -9.22 -2.16
CA TYR A 125 22.69 -9.45 -3.17
C TYR A 125 22.73 -8.36 -4.26
N GLN A 126 21.67 -7.57 -4.42
CA GLN A 126 21.66 -6.43 -5.35
C GLN A 126 21.70 -5.13 -4.54
N ARG A 127 22.81 -4.39 -4.61
CA ARG A 127 22.99 -3.01 -4.09
C ARG A 127 22.14 -1.98 -4.86
N VAL A 128 20.96 -2.37 -5.30
CA VAL A 128 20.03 -1.53 -6.04
C VAL A 128 18.89 -1.22 -5.07
N LYS A 129 18.60 0.07 -4.89
CA LYS A 129 17.55 0.60 -4.00
C LYS A 129 16.30 -0.28 -4.01
N PRO A 130 15.61 -0.45 -2.87
CA PRO A 130 14.39 -1.23 -2.82
C PRO A 130 13.43 -0.69 -3.88
N LYS A 131 13.09 -1.53 -4.87
CA LYS A 131 12.17 -1.15 -5.94
C LYS A 131 10.76 -0.88 -5.42
N ARG A 132 10.48 -1.23 -4.17
CA ARG A 132 9.21 -1.03 -3.46
C ARG A 132 9.42 -0.07 -2.31
N SER A 133 8.47 0.82 -2.06
CA SER A 133 8.57 1.76 -0.94
C SER A 133 7.20 2.11 -0.38
N VAL A 134 7.21 2.57 0.87
CA VAL A 134 6.06 3.15 1.56
C VAL A 134 6.38 4.63 1.73
N VAL A 135 5.52 5.51 1.24
CA VAL A 135 5.67 6.96 1.34
C VAL A 135 4.43 7.53 2.01
N ILE A 136 4.59 8.32 3.06
CA ILE A 136 3.48 9.09 3.65
C ILE A 136 3.26 10.33 2.78
N LEU A 137 2.01 10.56 2.39
CA LEU A 137 1.58 11.72 1.62
C LEU A 137 0.94 12.76 2.54
N ASP A 138 1.12 14.03 2.21
CA ASP A 138 0.36 15.11 2.82
C ASP A 138 -1.05 15.22 2.21
N GLU A 139 -1.97 15.85 2.93
CA GLU A 139 -3.37 16.03 2.50
C GLU A 139 -3.52 16.90 1.24
N GLN A 140 -2.52 17.74 0.94
CA GLN A 140 -2.54 18.64 -0.21
C GLN A 140 -1.99 17.97 -1.47
N HIS A 141 -1.38 16.79 -1.34
CA HIS A 141 -0.80 16.03 -2.44
C HIS A 141 -1.88 15.70 -3.48
N GLN A 142 -1.56 15.89 -4.77
CA GLN A 142 -2.55 15.73 -5.85
C GLN A 142 -3.23 14.35 -5.83
N LEU A 143 -2.46 13.28 -5.64
CA LEU A 143 -2.98 11.91 -5.57
C LEU A 143 -3.97 11.71 -4.40
N VAL A 144 -3.77 12.38 -3.27
CA VAL A 144 -4.70 12.34 -2.13
C VAL A 144 -5.98 13.06 -2.48
N ARG A 145 -5.88 14.23 -3.12
CA ARG A 145 -7.07 14.96 -3.58
C ARG A 145 -7.87 14.18 -4.61
N GLU A 146 -7.23 13.32 -5.39
CA GLU A 146 -7.93 12.41 -6.31
C GLU A 146 -8.59 11.26 -5.56
N LEU A 147 -7.94 10.72 -4.53
CA LEU A 147 -8.48 9.68 -3.67
C LEU A 147 -9.75 10.11 -2.90
N LEU A 148 -9.78 11.35 -2.40
CA LEU A 148 -10.84 11.85 -1.51
C LEU A 148 -12.03 12.52 -2.25
N LYS A 149 -12.07 12.47 -3.58
CA LYS A 149 -13.19 13.00 -4.39
C LYS A 149 -14.39 12.07 -4.39
#